data_AF-A0A6B2EDM1-F1
#
_entry.id   AF-A0A6B2EDM1-F1
#
_cell.length_a   1.000
_cell.length_b   1.000
_cell.length_c   1.000
_cell.angle_alpha   90.00
_cell.angle_beta   90.00
_cell.angle_gamma   90.00
#
_symmetry.space_group_name_H-M   'P 1'
#
loop_
_entity.id
_entity.type
_entity.pdbx_description
1 polymer ?
#
loop_
_entity_poly.entity_id
_entity_poly.type
_entity_poly.pdbx_seq_one_letter_code
_entity_poly.pdbx_strand_id
1 'polypeptide(L)'
;MASSSNGNGNLLDEFEESFQACLHALAKDEPSTEMDKEALKLEVDQTTMKFIHLARQMEAFFLQKRFLLSALKPELVLKEENLDLRYEIQRKDELIRKHYDKIDQWKSLLMDQQPIPAQGSGGMQSGNDMRPMGGTGGPVMGGSGAGGVTGGPGSGGVLPQGPPGAMGLPGMSGPMQASLQAQQYMQQQQMQQMQMQSFNKLVKR
;
A
#
# COMPACT_ATOMS: atom_id res chain seq x y z
N MET A 1 -12.72 -33.52 -8.13
CA MET A 1 -13.90 -33.71 -8.98
C MET A 1 -14.58 -32.36 -9.03
N ALA A 2 -14.70 -31.74 -10.20
CA ALA A 2 -15.51 -30.53 -10.35
C ALA A 2 -16.94 -31.01 -10.61
N SER A 3 -17.85 -30.73 -9.69
CA SER A 3 -19.27 -30.88 -10.02
C SER A 3 -19.62 -29.75 -10.97
N SER A 4 -19.93 -30.11 -12.19
CA SER A 4 -20.62 -29.28 -13.16
C SER A 4 -21.89 -28.72 -12.51
N SER A 5 -21.99 -27.40 -12.36
CA SER A 5 -23.26 -26.75 -12.05
C SER A 5 -24.12 -26.82 -13.31
N ASN A 6 -24.94 -27.86 -13.38
CA ASN A 6 -25.95 -28.05 -14.41
C ASN A 6 -27.18 -27.18 -14.09
N GLY A 7 -26.96 -25.86 -14.07
CA GLY A 7 -27.99 -24.83 -13.91
C GLY A 7 -27.82 -23.84 -15.07
N ASN A 8 -28.87 -23.65 -15.86
CA ASN A 8 -28.84 -22.90 -17.11
C ASN A 8 -28.83 -21.36 -16.91
N GLY A 9 -28.45 -20.89 -15.71
CA GLY A 9 -28.43 -19.50 -15.29
C GLY A 9 -27.01 -19.02 -14.99
N ASN A 10 -26.77 -17.72 -15.15
CA ASN A 10 -25.52 -17.08 -14.76
C ASN A 10 -25.43 -17.06 -13.22
N LEU A 11 -24.26 -17.35 -12.64
CA LEU A 11 -24.03 -17.39 -11.19
C LEU A 11 -24.47 -16.10 -10.49
N LEU A 12 -24.30 -14.96 -11.14
CA LEU A 12 -24.75 -13.66 -10.64
C LEU A 12 -26.28 -13.59 -10.55
N ASP A 13 -26.99 -14.14 -11.53
CA ASP A 13 -28.45 -14.14 -11.58
C ASP A 13 -29.01 -15.02 -10.46
N GLU A 14 -28.42 -16.20 -10.23
CA GLU A 14 -28.82 -17.10 -9.13
C GLU A 14 -28.56 -16.45 -7.76
N PHE A 15 -27.43 -15.75 -7.62
CA PHE A 15 -27.13 -15.00 -6.40
C PHE A 15 -28.13 -13.87 -6.17
N GLU A 16 -28.44 -13.08 -7.19
CA GLU A 16 -29.43 -12.00 -7.11
C GLU A 16 -30.81 -12.53 -6.74
N GLU A 17 -31.25 -13.62 -7.37
CA GLU A 17 -32.51 -14.28 -7.03
C GLU A 17 -32.53 -14.74 -5.57
N SER A 18 -31.43 -15.35 -5.09
CA SER A 18 -31.35 -15.79 -3.70
C SER A 18 -31.33 -14.64 -2.69
N PHE A 19 -30.76 -13.49 -3.06
CA PHE A 19 -30.79 -12.27 -2.27
C PHE A 19 -32.20 -11.70 -2.16
N GLN A 20 -32.90 -11.62 -3.30
CA GLN A 20 -34.30 -11.17 -3.34
C GLN A 20 -35.21 -12.09 -2.53
N ALA A 21 -35.03 -13.42 -2.66
CA ALA A 21 -35.80 -14.41 -1.89
C ALA A 21 -35.56 -14.28 -0.38
N CYS A 22 -34.30 -14.05 0.03
CA CYS A 22 -33.94 -13.83 1.43
C CYS A 22 -34.59 -12.55 1.99
N LEU A 23 -34.51 -11.44 1.24
CA LEU A 23 -35.17 -10.19 1.63
C LEU A 23 -36.69 -10.34 1.71
N HIS A 24 -37.30 -11.01 0.74
CA HIS A 24 -38.73 -11.24 0.72
C HIS A 24 -39.20 -12.07 1.92
N ALA A 25 -38.48 -13.14 2.27
CA ALA A 25 -38.79 -13.95 3.44
C ALA A 25 -38.72 -13.14 4.75
N LEU A 26 -37.77 -12.21 4.86
CA LEU A 26 -37.62 -11.32 6.02
C LEU A 26 -38.65 -10.18 6.07
N ALA A 27 -39.20 -9.78 4.92
CA ALA A 27 -40.16 -8.68 4.81
C ALA A 27 -41.63 -9.12 4.91
N LYS A 28 -41.91 -10.43 5.06
CA LYS A 28 -43.26 -10.94 5.26
C LYS A 28 -43.85 -10.43 6.59
N ASP A 29 -45.14 -10.13 6.56
CA ASP A 29 -45.91 -9.72 7.75
C ASP A 29 -45.90 -10.80 8.84
N GLU A 30 -46.05 -10.38 10.10
CA GLU A 30 -46.03 -11.28 11.25
C GLU A 30 -47.19 -12.29 11.17
N PRO A 31 -46.89 -13.61 11.17
CA PRO A 31 -47.92 -14.60 10.95
C PRO A 31 -48.87 -14.73 12.16
N SER A 32 -50.17 -14.85 11.87
CA SER A 32 -51.23 -14.88 12.89
C SER A 32 -51.29 -16.17 13.70
N THR A 33 -50.68 -17.27 13.23
CA THR A 33 -50.71 -18.57 13.90
C THR A 33 -49.30 -19.08 14.21
N GLU A 34 -49.17 -19.94 15.22
CA GLU A 34 -47.89 -20.51 15.66
C GLU A 34 -47.27 -21.47 14.63
N MET A 35 -48.10 -22.22 13.90
CA MET A 35 -47.66 -23.08 12.79
C MET A 35 -47.08 -22.25 11.63
N ASP A 36 -47.69 -21.09 11.34
CA ASP A 36 -47.19 -20.17 10.31
C ASP A 36 -45.88 -19.50 10.74
N LYS A 37 -45.67 -19.26 12.05
CA LYS A 37 -44.39 -18.77 12.61
C LYS A 37 -43.26 -19.76 12.37
N GLU A 38 -43.49 -21.06 12.63
CA GLU A 38 -42.50 -22.09 12.40
C GLU A 38 -42.18 -22.28 10.92
N ALA A 39 -43.20 -22.24 10.05
CA ALA A 39 -43.01 -22.31 8.61
C ALA A 39 -42.20 -21.12 8.07
N LEU A 40 -42.51 -19.90 8.52
CA LEU A 40 -41.78 -18.69 8.15
C LEU A 40 -40.32 -18.76 8.61
N LYS A 41 -40.08 -19.23 9.83
CA LYS A 41 -38.71 -19.40 10.35
C LYS A 41 -37.91 -20.38 9.48
N LEU A 42 -38.50 -21.52 9.12
CA LEU A 42 -37.85 -22.50 8.25
C LEU A 42 -37.53 -21.91 6.87
N GLU A 43 -38.46 -21.13 6.29
CA GLU A 43 -38.27 -20.46 5.01
C GLU A 43 -37.11 -19.46 5.09
N VAL A 44 -37.07 -18.60 6.11
CA VAL A 44 -35.98 -17.64 6.35
C VAL A 44 -34.64 -18.35 6.49
N ASP A 45 -34.56 -19.42 7.27
CA ASP A 45 -33.33 -20.20 7.45
C ASP A 45 -32.88 -20.80 6.12
N GLN A 46 -33.81 -21.33 5.32
CA GLN A 46 -33.49 -21.95 4.03
C GLN A 46 -33.01 -20.92 3.00
N THR A 47 -33.70 -19.78 2.86
CA THR A 47 -33.30 -18.71 1.92
C THR A 47 -31.97 -18.09 2.33
N THR A 48 -31.75 -17.91 3.64
CA THR A 48 -30.49 -17.38 4.18
C THR A 48 -29.32 -18.32 3.88
N MET A 49 -29.49 -19.62 4.11
CA MET A 49 -28.44 -20.61 3.81
C MET A 49 -28.12 -20.70 2.32
N LYS A 50 -29.15 -20.64 1.45
CA LYS A 50 -28.96 -20.61 0.00
C LYS A 50 -28.19 -19.37 -0.43
N PHE A 51 -28.56 -18.19 0.08
CA PHE A 51 -27.85 -16.93 -0.20
C PHE A 51 -26.39 -16.98 0.24
N ILE A 52 -26.10 -17.46 1.46
CA ILE A 52 -24.72 -17.60 1.95
C ILE A 52 -23.90 -18.55 1.07
N HIS A 53 -24.50 -19.65 0.60
CA HIS A 53 -23.81 -20.58 -0.28
C HIS A 53 -23.42 -19.92 -1.61
N LEU A 54 -24.35 -19.20 -2.24
CA LEU A 54 -24.11 -18.50 -3.50
C LEU A 54 -23.14 -17.32 -3.32
N ALA A 55 -23.19 -16.61 -2.19
CA ALA A 55 -22.22 -15.57 -1.84
C ALA A 55 -20.78 -16.12 -1.83
N ARG A 56 -20.58 -17.26 -1.15
CA ARG A 56 -19.28 -17.94 -1.10
C ARG A 56 -18.85 -18.45 -2.47
N GLN A 57 -19.79 -18.91 -3.29
CA GLN A 57 -19.50 -19.34 -4.65
C GLN A 57 -19.08 -18.16 -5.54
N MET A 58 -19.72 -16.98 -5.41
CA MET A 58 -19.30 -15.75 -6.09
C MET A 58 -17.92 -15.30 -5.64
N GLU A 59 -17.63 -15.31 -4.33
CA GLU A 59 -16.31 -14.99 -3.81
C GLU A 59 -15.24 -15.90 -4.43
N ALA A 60 -15.46 -17.21 -4.40
CA ALA A 60 -14.55 -18.19 -4.98
C ALA A 60 -14.35 -17.95 -6.49
N PHE A 61 -15.43 -17.64 -7.22
CA PHE A 61 -15.37 -17.32 -8.64
C PHE A 61 -14.49 -16.10 -8.91
N PHE A 62 -14.70 -14.98 -8.19
CA PHE A 62 -13.89 -13.77 -8.39
C PHE A 62 -12.44 -13.94 -7.95
N LEU A 63 -12.18 -14.68 -6.87
CA LEU A 63 -10.82 -15.01 -6.45
C LEU A 63 -10.10 -15.84 -7.52
N GLN A 64 -10.76 -16.83 -8.11
CA GLN A 64 -10.21 -17.61 -9.21
C GLN A 64 -9.93 -16.74 -10.44
N LYS A 65 -10.85 -15.85 -10.81
CA LYS A 65 -10.66 -14.91 -11.93
C LYS A 65 -9.50 -13.95 -11.66
N ARG A 66 -9.38 -13.42 -10.44
CA ARG A 66 -8.28 -12.52 -10.04
C ARG A 66 -6.94 -13.23 -10.06
N PHE A 67 -6.86 -14.44 -9.52
CA PHE A 67 -5.66 -15.27 -9.59
C PHE A 67 -5.23 -15.49 -11.04
N LEU A 68 -6.19 -15.86 -11.91
CA LEU A 68 -5.92 -16.08 -13.32
C LEU A 68 -5.46 -14.81 -14.04
N LEU A 69 -6.05 -13.64 -13.73
CA LEU A 69 -5.61 -12.36 -14.27
C LEU A 69 -4.19 -12.00 -13.84
N SER A 70 -3.84 -12.22 -12.56
CA SER A 70 -2.48 -12.01 -12.07
C SER A 70 -1.46 -12.88 -12.82
N ALA A 71 -1.81 -14.13 -13.10
CA ALA A 71 -0.92 -15.06 -13.80
C ALA A 71 -0.84 -14.80 -15.32
N LEU A 72 -1.96 -14.50 -15.98
CA LEU A 72 -2.03 -14.41 -17.44
C LEU A 72 -1.92 -12.99 -17.99
N LYS A 73 -2.25 -11.98 -17.19
CA LYS A 73 -2.26 -10.56 -17.59
C LYS A 73 -1.69 -9.65 -16.48
N PRO A 74 -0.46 -9.90 -15.99
CA PRO A 74 0.15 -9.10 -14.93
C PRO A 74 0.25 -7.61 -15.30
N GLU A 75 0.45 -7.28 -16.58
CA GLU A 75 0.49 -5.91 -17.08
C GLU A 75 -0.82 -5.14 -16.85
N LEU A 76 -1.97 -5.84 -16.85
CA LEU A 76 -3.26 -5.20 -16.58
C LEU A 76 -3.37 -4.83 -15.11
N VAL A 77 -2.95 -5.73 -14.22
CA VAL A 77 -2.91 -5.49 -12.77
C VAL A 77 -1.98 -4.33 -12.45
N LEU A 78 -0.76 -4.33 -13.01
CA LEU A 78 0.19 -3.24 -12.82
C LEU A 78 -0.34 -1.89 -13.32
N LYS A 79 -1.10 -1.87 -14.42
CA LYS A 79 -1.72 -0.64 -14.93
C LYS A 79 -2.78 -0.08 -13.98
N GLU A 80 -3.61 -0.95 -13.39
CA GLU A 80 -4.60 -0.56 -12.39
C GLU A 80 -3.92 0.01 -11.14
N GLU A 81 -2.92 -0.69 -10.60
CA GLU A 81 -2.15 -0.21 -9.44
C GLU A 81 -1.44 1.12 -9.74
N ASN A 82 -0.88 1.29 -10.94
CA ASN A 82 -0.28 2.57 -11.35
C ASN A 82 -1.30 3.70 -11.41
N LEU A 83 -2.53 3.41 -11.83
CA LEU A 83 -3.61 4.39 -11.91
C LEU A 83 -4.05 4.81 -10.49
N ASP A 84 -4.16 3.88 -9.55
CA ASP A 84 -4.43 4.18 -8.15
C ASP A 84 -3.33 5.05 -7.53
N LEU A 85 -2.06 4.72 -7.78
CA LEU A 85 -0.93 5.50 -7.31
C LEU A 85 -0.94 6.93 -7.88
N ARG A 86 -1.31 7.10 -9.16
CA ARG A 86 -1.45 8.42 -9.78
C ARG A 86 -2.53 9.25 -9.12
N TYR A 87 -3.69 8.66 -8.83
CA TYR A 87 -4.75 9.36 -8.10
C TYR A 87 -4.33 9.74 -6.69
N GLU A 88 -3.63 8.85 -5.98
CA GLU A 88 -3.16 9.14 -4.62
C GLU A 88 -2.07 10.23 -4.61
N ILE A 89 -1.17 10.25 -5.59
CA ILE A 89 -0.20 11.35 -5.77
C ILE A 89 -0.94 12.66 -6.00
N GLN A 90 -1.88 12.70 -6.95
CA GLN A 90 -2.65 13.91 -7.25
C GLN A 90 -3.38 14.44 -6.00
N ARG A 91 -4.01 13.55 -5.22
CA ARG A 91 -4.68 13.91 -3.98
C ARG A 91 -3.71 14.49 -2.95
N LYS A 92 -2.50 13.92 -2.83
CA LYS A 92 -1.45 14.43 -1.94
C LYS A 92 -0.92 15.78 -2.39
N ASP A 93 -0.70 15.99 -3.69
CA ASP A 93 -0.27 17.28 -4.25
C ASP A 93 -1.32 18.38 -3.96
N GLU A 94 -2.61 18.05 -4.09
CA GLU A 94 -3.72 18.94 -3.75
C GLU A 94 -3.70 19.33 -2.26
N LEU A 95 -3.42 18.38 -1.38
CA LEU A 95 -3.34 18.61 0.06
C LEU A 95 -2.12 19.48 0.42
N ILE A 96 -0.96 19.19 -0.19
CA ILE A 96 0.26 19.97 -0.02
C ILE A 96 0.03 21.41 -0.47
N ARG A 97 -0.61 21.62 -1.63
CA ARG A 97 -0.96 22.95 -2.13
C ARG A 97 -1.79 23.73 -1.11
N LYS A 98 -2.85 23.12 -0.56
CA LYS A 98 -3.69 23.74 0.48
C LYS A 98 -2.90 24.11 1.73
N HIS A 99 -1.90 23.32 2.11
CA HIS A 99 -1.03 23.64 3.24
C HIS A 99 -0.10 24.82 2.94
N TYR A 100 0.47 24.90 1.74
CA TYR A 100 1.24 26.07 1.33
C TYR A 100 0.39 27.34 1.33
N ASP A 101 -0.84 27.29 0.80
CA ASP A 101 -1.76 28.43 0.83
C ASP A 101 -2.05 28.91 2.27
N LYS A 102 -2.21 27.96 3.21
CA LYS A 102 -2.42 28.27 4.63
C LYS A 102 -1.19 28.89 5.28
N ILE A 103 -0.01 28.37 4.96
CA ILE A 103 1.26 28.92 5.45
C ILE A 103 1.42 30.36 4.96
N ASP A 104 1.13 30.64 3.69
CA ASP A 104 1.27 31.99 3.14
C ASP A 104 0.23 32.96 3.72
N GLN A 105 -0.99 32.49 3.98
CA GLN A 105 -1.98 33.24 4.77
C GLN A 105 -1.44 33.61 6.16
N TRP A 106 -0.85 32.64 6.88
CA TRP A 106 -0.29 32.90 8.21
C TRP A 106 0.92 33.83 8.20
N LYS A 107 1.80 33.70 7.20
CA LYS A 107 2.92 34.64 7.01
C LYS A 107 2.43 36.05 6.77
N SER A 108 1.42 36.24 5.92
CA SER A 108 0.82 37.56 5.65
C SER A 108 0.26 38.18 6.94
N LEU A 109 -0.50 37.41 7.72
CA LEU A 109 -1.05 37.87 8.99
C LEU A 109 0.04 38.25 10.00
N LEU A 110 1.16 37.54 10.03
CA LEU A 110 2.28 37.84 10.91
C LEU A 110 3.04 39.11 10.46
N MET A 111 3.20 39.31 9.15
CA MET A 111 3.81 40.52 8.58
C MET A 111 2.98 41.77 8.88
N ASP A 112 1.65 41.69 8.78
CA ASP A 112 0.74 42.80 9.12
C ASP A 112 0.78 43.17 10.61
N GLN A 113 1.25 42.27 11.48
CA GLN A 113 1.37 42.49 12.93
C GLN A 113 2.75 43.01 13.35
N GLN A 114 3.77 42.99 12.49
CA GLN A 114 5.07 43.55 12.82
C GLN A 114 4.99 45.09 12.76
N PRO A 115 5.22 45.82 13.87
CA PRO A 115 5.25 47.27 13.82
C PRO A 115 6.42 47.72 12.94
N ILE A 116 6.13 48.42 11.85
CA ILE A 116 7.12 49.16 11.06
C ILE A 116 7.88 50.05 12.06
N PRO A 117 9.21 49.92 12.25
CA PRO A 117 9.93 50.83 13.10
C PRO A 117 9.79 52.22 12.47
N ALA A 118 9.16 53.12 13.21
CA ALA A 118 9.04 54.52 12.84
C ALA A 118 10.44 55.07 12.62
N GLN A 119 10.85 55.16 11.36
CA GLN A 119 12.07 55.86 10.98
C GLN A 119 11.80 57.36 11.15
N GLY A 120 12.27 57.89 12.27
CA GLY A 120 12.41 59.33 12.46
C GLY A 120 12.02 59.80 13.86
N SER A 121 13.01 59.97 14.74
CA SER A 121 13.34 61.27 15.34
C SER A 121 14.23 61.11 16.59
N GLY A 122 15.47 61.60 16.50
CA GLY A 122 16.14 62.37 17.54
C GLY A 122 16.73 61.64 18.77
N GLY A 123 18.01 61.91 19.05
CA GLY A 123 18.53 61.86 20.42
C GLY A 123 19.95 61.30 20.57
N MET A 124 20.93 62.18 20.49
CA MET A 124 22.31 61.95 20.95
C MET A 124 22.33 61.53 22.43
N GLN A 125 23.19 60.58 22.84
CA GLN A 125 24.19 60.86 23.89
C GLN A 125 25.29 59.80 23.97
N SER A 126 26.52 60.33 23.99
CA SER A 126 27.80 59.68 24.23
C SER A 126 28.00 59.39 25.72
N GLY A 127 28.62 58.26 26.06
CA GLY A 127 29.05 57.94 27.42
C GLY A 127 29.96 56.70 27.46
N ASN A 128 31.26 56.94 27.60
CA ASN A 128 32.31 55.94 27.86
C ASN A 128 32.12 55.30 29.24
N ASP A 129 32.31 53.98 29.36
CA ASP A 129 32.85 53.35 30.57
C ASP A 129 33.56 52.03 30.25
N MET A 130 34.68 51.79 30.92
CA MET A 130 35.65 50.71 30.65
C MET A 130 35.90 49.88 31.94
N ARG A 131 35.86 48.53 31.79
CA ARG A 131 36.49 47.44 32.61
C ARG A 131 35.81 47.00 33.94
N PRO A 132 36.18 45.84 34.58
CA PRO A 132 36.98 44.67 34.18
C PRO A 132 36.36 43.26 34.47
N MET A 133 37.13 42.24 34.04
CA MET A 133 37.07 40.77 34.18
C MET A 133 36.81 40.15 35.57
N GLY A 134 36.17 38.96 35.57
CA GLY A 134 36.12 37.94 36.62
C GLY A 134 34.71 37.34 36.71
N GLY A 135 34.38 36.10 36.35
CA GLY A 135 35.11 34.84 36.38
C GLY A 135 34.19 33.83 37.07
N THR A 136 33.71 32.80 36.34
CA THR A 136 33.26 31.45 36.77
C THR A 136 31.98 30.97 36.05
N GLY A 137 32.10 29.84 35.32
CA GLY A 137 31.06 28.81 35.30
C GLY A 137 30.31 28.46 34.00
N GLY A 138 30.98 27.77 33.06
CA GLY A 138 30.37 26.66 32.29
C GLY A 138 29.59 26.96 31.00
N PRO A 139 29.46 25.99 30.07
CA PRO A 139 29.80 26.25 28.66
C PRO A 139 28.62 26.40 27.69
N VAL A 140 28.91 27.14 26.62
CA VAL A 140 28.13 27.29 25.39
C VAL A 140 28.72 26.32 24.34
N MET A 141 27.88 25.51 23.69
CA MET A 141 28.23 24.80 22.45
C MET A 141 27.38 25.38 21.32
N GLY A 142 27.91 26.44 20.70
CA GLY A 142 27.45 26.98 19.43
C GLY A 142 28.47 26.57 18.36
N GLY A 143 28.06 25.67 17.47
CA GLY A 143 28.85 25.23 16.32
C GLY A 143 28.54 26.07 15.09
N SER A 144 29.52 26.88 14.71
CA SER A 144 29.64 27.64 13.46
C SER A 144 29.82 26.73 12.24
N GLY A 145 29.40 27.20 11.07
CA GLY A 145 29.70 26.56 9.79
C GLY A 145 29.09 27.29 8.60
N ALA A 146 29.61 28.48 8.30
CA ALA A 146 29.31 29.22 7.08
C ALA A 146 30.34 28.92 5.99
N GLY A 147 29.85 28.66 4.77
CA GLY A 147 30.43 29.17 3.52
C GLY A 147 31.51 28.34 2.82
N GLY A 148 31.30 28.07 1.52
CA GLY A 148 32.41 27.86 0.59
C GLY A 148 32.14 26.91 -0.58
N VAL A 149 31.63 27.47 -1.68
CA VAL A 149 31.44 26.90 -3.03
C VAL A 149 32.68 26.18 -3.61
N THR A 150 32.46 25.17 -4.49
CA THR A 150 33.12 24.98 -5.82
C THR A 150 32.66 23.66 -6.46
N GLY A 151 32.36 23.69 -7.77
CA GLY A 151 31.72 22.60 -8.51
C GLY A 151 32.68 21.71 -9.34
N GLY A 152 32.11 20.65 -9.91
CA GLY A 152 32.74 19.79 -10.92
C GLY A 152 32.08 18.40 -11.00
N PRO A 153 31.70 17.88 -12.19
CA PRO A 153 30.80 16.74 -12.34
C PRO A 153 31.55 15.40 -12.35
N GLY A 154 31.03 14.42 -11.60
CA GLY A 154 31.58 13.07 -11.54
C GLY A 154 30.46 12.03 -11.65
N SER A 155 30.31 11.51 -12.86
CA SER A 155 29.61 10.28 -13.20
C SER A 155 29.96 9.13 -12.25
N GLY A 156 28.96 8.39 -11.77
CA GLY A 156 29.20 7.10 -11.11
C GLY A 156 27.95 6.57 -10.43
N GLY A 157 27.19 5.75 -11.15
CA GLY A 157 26.03 5.05 -10.61
C GLY A 157 26.41 4.15 -9.44
N VAL A 158 25.68 4.28 -8.33
CA VAL A 158 25.73 3.33 -7.22
C VAL A 158 24.65 2.28 -7.42
N LEU A 159 25.12 1.06 -7.70
CA LEU A 159 24.34 -0.18 -7.75
C LEU A 159 23.82 -0.55 -6.35
N PRO A 160 22.68 -1.25 -6.24
CA PRO A 160 22.14 -1.68 -4.95
C PRO A 160 22.93 -2.85 -4.36
N GLN A 161 23.17 -2.79 -3.05
CA GLN A 161 23.78 -3.83 -2.23
C GLN A 161 23.00 -5.15 -2.32
N GLY A 162 23.68 -6.21 -2.76
CA GLY A 162 23.32 -7.60 -2.45
C GLY A 162 23.86 -8.02 -1.07
N PRO A 163 23.37 -9.12 -0.50
CA PRO A 163 23.62 -9.50 0.89
C PRO A 163 25.09 -9.93 1.14
N PRO A 164 25.60 -9.78 2.38
CA PRO A 164 27.02 -9.99 2.67
C PRO A 164 27.31 -11.49 2.77
N GLY A 165 28.11 -12.00 1.83
CA GLY A 165 28.57 -13.38 1.85
C GLY A 165 29.85 -13.56 1.04
N ALA A 166 30.89 -14.03 1.72
CA ALA A 166 32.17 -14.53 1.21
C ALA A 166 33.15 -13.50 0.62
N MET A 167 34.08 -13.05 1.47
CA MET A 167 35.42 -12.62 1.03
C MET A 167 36.09 -13.80 0.28
N GLY A 168 36.21 -13.67 -1.04
CA GLY A 168 36.93 -14.61 -1.89
C GLY A 168 38.44 -14.38 -1.81
N LEU A 169 39.17 -15.35 -1.23
CA LEU A 169 40.59 -15.57 -1.49
C LEU A 169 40.74 -16.22 -2.88
N PRO A 170 41.67 -15.77 -3.74
CA PRO A 170 41.87 -16.39 -5.04
C PRO A 170 42.71 -17.66 -4.87
N GLY A 171 42.16 -18.84 -5.24
CA GLY A 171 43.01 -20.02 -5.47
C GLY A 171 42.51 -21.42 -5.14
N MET A 172 41.24 -21.68 -4.79
CA MET A 172 40.77 -23.07 -4.59
C MET A 172 39.37 -23.32 -5.17
N SER A 173 39.30 -23.47 -6.51
CA SER A 173 38.12 -24.00 -7.20
C SER A 173 38.13 -25.53 -7.15
N GLY A 174 37.45 -26.11 -6.16
CA GLY A 174 37.18 -27.55 -6.10
C GLY A 174 35.86 -27.93 -6.78
N PRO A 175 35.72 -29.15 -7.33
CA PRO A 175 34.50 -29.64 -8.02
C PRO A 175 33.25 -29.74 -7.10
N MET A 176 33.41 -29.53 -5.80
CA MET A 176 32.33 -29.56 -4.81
C MET A 176 31.43 -28.31 -4.84
N GLN A 177 31.97 -27.15 -5.23
CA GLN A 177 31.15 -25.93 -5.31
C GLN A 177 30.25 -25.94 -6.56
N ALA A 178 30.73 -26.57 -7.65
CA ALA A 178 29.95 -26.79 -8.86
C ALA A 178 28.80 -27.79 -8.65
N SER A 179 29.00 -28.84 -7.85
CA SER A 179 27.94 -29.83 -7.56
C SER A 179 26.80 -29.23 -6.74
N LEU A 180 27.11 -28.34 -5.78
CA LEU A 180 26.10 -27.67 -4.96
C LEU A 180 25.21 -26.73 -5.80
N GLN A 181 25.82 -26.00 -6.74
CA GLN A 181 25.08 -25.11 -7.64
C GLN A 181 24.21 -25.88 -8.64
N ALA A 182 24.72 -27.01 -9.16
CA ALA A 182 23.96 -27.90 -10.05
C ALA A 182 22.76 -28.54 -9.33
N GLN A 183 22.91 -28.91 -8.05
CA GLN A 183 21.82 -29.48 -7.25
C GLN A 183 20.72 -28.44 -6.98
N GLN A 184 21.09 -27.17 -6.76
CA GLN A 184 20.13 -26.09 -6.58
C GLN A 184 19.34 -25.79 -7.87
N TYR A 185 20.01 -25.82 -9.03
CA TYR A 185 19.36 -25.61 -10.32
C TYR A 185 18.38 -26.74 -10.66
N MET A 186 18.73 -28.00 -10.35
CA MET A 186 17.84 -29.14 -10.54
C MET A 186 16.58 -29.04 -9.65
N GLN A 187 16.74 -28.61 -8.40
CA GLN A 187 15.60 -28.40 -7.50
C GLN A 187 14.65 -27.30 -8.01
N GLN A 188 15.20 -26.20 -8.54
CA GLN A 188 14.41 -25.12 -9.13
C GLN A 188 13.64 -25.59 -10.39
N GLN A 189 14.30 -26.38 -11.25
CA GLN A 189 13.66 -26.94 -12.45
C GLN A 189 12.53 -27.92 -12.09
N GLN A 190 12.72 -28.73 -11.03
CA GLN A 190 11.70 -29.68 -10.56
C GLN A 190 10.47 -28.94 -9.99
N MET A 191 10.68 -27.83 -9.28
CA MET A 191 9.60 -26.97 -8.79
C MET A 191 8.81 -26.34 -9.95
N GLN A 192 9.51 -25.87 -10.99
CA GLN A 192 8.88 -25.27 -12.17
C GLN A 192 8.06 -26.31 -12.96
N GLN A 193 8.56 -27.54 -13.08
CA GLN A 193 7.79 -28.65 -13.67
C GLN A 193 6.54 -28.99 -12.84
N MET A 194 6.64 -29.03 -11.52
CA MET A 194 5.48 -29.32 -10.65
C MET A 194 4.41 -28.23 -10.78
N GLN A 195 4.82 -26.96 -10.89
CA GLN A 195 3.91 -25.84 -11.12
C GLN A 195 3.21 -25.96 -12.49
N MET A 196 3.95 -26.35 -13.53
CA MET A 196 3.41 -26.55 -14.88
C MET A 196 2.49 -27.77 -14.99
N GLN A 197 2.79 -28.87 -14.27
CA GLN A 197 1.90 -30.04 -14.19
C GLN A 197 0.63 -29.74 -13.40
N SER A 198 0.74 -28.96 -12.32
CA SER A 198 -0.42 -28.51 -11.55
C SER A 198 -1.31 -27.59 -12.39
N PHE A 199 -0.71 -26.71 -13.18
CA PHE A 199 -1.39 -25.87 -14.16
C PHE A 199 -2.09 -26.70 -15.25
N ASN A 200 -1.39 -27.67 -15.86
CA ASN A 200 -1.98 -28.55 -16.88
C ASN A 200 -3.13 -29.42 -16.35
N LYS A 201 -3.07 -29.84 -15.08
CA LYS A 201 -4.18 -30.56 -14.43
C LYS A 201 -5.39 -29.66 -14.16
N LEU A 202 -5.19 -28.35 -14.02
CA LEU A 202 -6.25 -27.36 -13.83
C LEU A 202 -6.91 -26.96 -15.16
N VAL A 203 -6.17 -27.01 -16.27
CA VAL A 203 -6.67 -26.69 -17.63
C VAL A 203 -7.45 -27.86 -18.26
N LYS A 204 -7.23 -29.10 -17.80
CA LYS A 204 -7.91 -30.32 -18.31
C LYS A 204 -9.13 -30.76 -17.50
N ARG A 205 -9.64 -29.94 -16.58
CA ARG A 205 -10.92 -30.17 -15.88
C ARG A 205 -11.88 -29.05 -16.22
#